data_AF-A0A7C7AHA6-F1
#
_entry.id   AF-A0A7C7AHA6-F1
#
_cell.length_a   1.000
_cell.length_b   1.000
_cell.length_c   1.000
_cell.angle_alpha   90.00
_cell.angle_beta   90.00
_cell.angle_gamma   90.00
#
_symmetry.space_group_name_H-M   'P 1'
#
loop_
_entity.id
_entity.type
_entity.pdbx_description
1 polymer ?
#
loop_
_entity_poly.entity_id
_entity_poly.type
_entity_poly.pdbx_seq_one_letter_code
_entity_poly.pdbx_strand_id
1 'polypeptide(L)' 'MKLKFCSLYSGSSGNCQYIKTQNTTILVDAGLSGKRIQQEIAKIGEDPNKIDAIFITHEHIDHIQGAGIMSRR' A
#
# COMPACT_ATOMS: atom_id res chain seq x y z
N MET A 1 -12.21 -18.17 4.79
CA MET A 1 -11.64 -17.06 3.98
C MET A 1 -10.81 -16.19 4.91
N LYS A 2 -9.49 -16.05 4.70
CA LYS A 2 -8.61 -15.31 5.62
C LYS A 2 -8.26 -13.95 5.02
N LEU A 3 -8.68 -12.89 5.70
CA LEU A 3 -8.30 -11.51 5.40
C LEU A 3 -7.08 -11.14 6.25
N LYS A 4 -6.04 -10.60 5.63
CA LYS A 4 -4.93 -9.94 6.31
C LYS A 4 -5.07 -8.45 6.05
N PHE A 5 -5.21 -7.69 7.13
CA PHE A 5 -5.22 -6.24 7.12
C PHE A 5 -4.02 -5.74 7.91
N CYS A 6 -3.32 -4.75 7.39
CA CYS A 6 -2.26 -4.06 8.12
C CYS A 6 -2.21 -2.59 7.74
N SER A 7 -2.18 -1.73 8.76
CA SER A 7 -1.86 -0.32 8.56
C SER A 7 -0.36 -0.13 8.44
N LEU A 8 0.12 0.05 7.21
CA LEU A 8 1.53 0.34 6.95
C LEU A 8 1.88 1.74 7.45
N TYR A 9 0.96 2.68 7.26
CA TYR A 9 1.08 4.04 7.78
C TYR A 9 -0.28 4.74 7.82
N SER A 10 -0.51 5.52 8.88
CA SER A 10 -1.76 6.25 9.12
C SER A 10 -1.43 7.55 9.87
N GLY A 11 -1.23 8.64 9.14
CA GLY A 11 -0.93 9.95 9.71
C GLY A 11 -1.12 11.09 8.71
N SER A 12 -1.01 12.33 9.17
CA SER A 12 -1.20 13.53 8.32
C SER A 12 -0.17 13.67 7.20
N SER A 13 0.93 12.91 7.26
CA SER A 13 2.02 12.94 6.27
C SER A 13 2.03 11.69 5.37
N GLY A 14 1.00 10.85 5.44
CA GLY A 14 0.86 9.70 4.58
C GLY A 14 -0.18 8.70 5.05
N ASN A 15 -0.88 8.09 4.10
CA ASN A 15 -1.79 6.99 4.34
C ASN A 15 -1.47 5.83 3.40
N CYS A 16 -1.36 4.62 3.95
CA CYS A 16 -1.18 3.41 3.17
C CYS A 16 -1.64 2.20 3.98
N GLN A 17 -2.70 1.56 3.52
CA GLN A 17 -3.25 0.35 4.12
C GLN A 17 -3.00 -0.83 3.21
N TYR A 18 -2.60 -1.94 3.80
CA TYR A 18 -2.36 -3.20 3.11
C TYR A 18 -3.51 -4.16 3.38
N ILE A 19 -4.14 -4.65 2.31
CA ILE A 19 -5.23 -5.62 2.40
C ILE A 19 -4.89 -6.81 1.52
N LYS A 20 -4.89 -8.00 2.09
CA LYS A 20 -4.62 -9.25 1.39
C LYS A 20 -5.66 -10.31 1.70
N THR A 21 -6.04 -11.03 0.66
CA THR A 21 -6.83 -12.26 0.71
C THR A 21 -5.99 -13.41 0.12
N GLN A 22 -6.61 -14.56 -0.10
CA GLN A 22 -5.94 -15.67 -0.80
C GLN A 22 -5.65 -15.35 -2.27
N ASN A 23 -6.48 -14.51 -2.91
CA ASN A 23 -6.47 -14.31 -4.36
C ASN A 23 -6.01 -12.91 -4.78
N THR A 24 -6.09 -11.95 -3.86
CA THR A 24 -5.90 -10.54 -4.21
C THR A 24 -5.25 -9.80 -3.06
N THR A 25 -4.28 -8.98 -3.40
CA THR A 25 -3.57 -8.05 -2.52
C THR A 25 -3.72 -6.65 -3.10
N ILE A 26 -4.24 -5.73 -2.29
CA ILE A 26 -4.41 -4.34 -2.68
C ILE A 26 -3.77 -3.40 -1.66
N LEU A 27 -3.39 -2.22 -2.14
CA LEU A 27 -3.11 -1.08 -1.29
C LEU A 27 -4.31 -0.13 -1.32
N VAL A 28 -4.72 0.35 -0.15
CA VAL A 28 -5.60 1.53 -0.04
C VAL A 28 -4.72 2.71 0.28
N ASP A 29 -4.67 3.64 -0.65
CA ASP A 29 -3.73 4.75 -0.71
C ASP A 29 -2.25 4.33 -0.78
N ALA A 30 -1.44 5.24 -1.29
CA ALA A 30 0.00 5.12 -1.43
C ALA A 30 0.66 6.44 -1.05
N GLY A 31 0.30 6.98 0.12
CA GLY A 31 0.72 8.28 0.62
C GLY A 31 2.16 8.43 1.06
N LEU A 32 2.91 7.33 1.10
CA LEU A 32 4.33 7.31 1.38
C LEU A 32 5.14 7.19 0.09
N SER A 33 6.44 7.49 0.14
CA SER A 33 7.33 7.15 -0.98
C SER A 33 7.29 5.64 -1.28
N GLY A 34 7.33 5.26 -2.56
CA GLY A 34 7.26 3.85 -2.96
C GLY A 34 8.34 2.97 -2.32
N LYS A 35 9.52 3.53 -2.03
CA LYS A 35 10.59 2.82 -1.28
C LYS A 35 10.13 2.46 0.14
N ARG A 36 9.47 3.40 0.83
CA ARG A 36 9.01 3.20 2.20
C ARG A 36 7.84 2.21 2.24
N ILE A 37 6.90 2.30 1.30
CA ILE A 37 5.80 1.31 1.15
C ILE A 37 6.38 -0.11 1.02
N GLN A 38 7.36 -0.31 0.14
CA GLN A 38 8.03 -1.60 -0.03
C GLN A 38 8.67 -2.11 1.27
N GLN A 39 9.32 -1.23 2.03
CA GLN A 39 9.94 -1.59 3.30
C GLN A 39 8.90 -1.99 4.35
N GLU A 40 7.77 -1.27 4.45
CA GLU A 40 6.72 -1.62 5.40
C GLU A 40 6.02 -2.93 5.04
N ILE A 41 5.79 -3.20 3.74
CA ILE A 41 5.26 -4.49 3.27
C ILE A 41 6.22 -5.64 3.61
N ALA A 42 7.53 -5.45 3.38
CA ALA A 42 8.53 -6.46 3.70
C ALA A 42 8.60 -6.75 5.21
N LYS A 43 8.45 -5.73 6.07
CA LYS A 43 8.43 -5.89 7.53
C LYS A 43 7.27 -6.77 8.03
N ILE A 44 6.14 -6.79 7.32
CA ILE A 44 4.99 -7.63 7.66
C ILE A 44 5.05 -9.03 7.01
N GLY A 45 6.21 -9.38 6.44
CA GLY A 45 6.50 -10.68 5.83
C GLY A 45 5.83 -10.87 4.47
N GLU A 46 5.51 -9.80 3.76
CA GLU A 46 4.84 -9.84 2.45
C GLU A 46 5.78 -9.36 1.33
N ASP A 47 5.50 -9.80 0.11
CA ASP A 47 6.25 -9.40 -1.08
C ASP A 47 5.63 -8.15 -1.70
N PRO A 48 6.33 -7.01 -1.73
CA PRO A 48 5.80 -5.78 -2.31
C PRO A 48 5.64 -5.81 -3.84
N ASN A 49 6.15 -6.83 -4.53
CA ASN A 49 5.90 -7.04 -5.96
C ASN A 49 4.59 -7.81 -6.23
N LYS A 50 3.89 -8.26 -5.18
CA LYS A 50 2.59 -8.94 -5.27
C LYS A 50 1.46 -8.02 -4.84
N ILE A 51 1.37 -6.86 -5.49
CA ILE A 51 0.24 -5.94 -5.35
C ILE A 51 -0.55 -5.98 -6.65
N ASP A 52 -1.81 -6.39 -6.58
CA ASP A 52 -2.68 -6.54 -7.75
C ASP A 52 -3.37 -5.22 -8.12
N ALA A 53 -3.63 -4.36 -7.13
CA ALA A 53 -4.26 -3.06 -7.36
C ALA A 53 -3.90 -2.04 -6.28
N ILE A 54 -4.03 -0.76 -6.65
CA ILE A 54 -3.94 0.37 -5.74
C ILE A 54 -5.26 1.13 -5.83
N PHE A 55 -5.97 1.25 -4.71
CA PHE A 55 -7.19 2.02 -4.59
C PHE A 55 -6.87 3.35 -3.93
N ILE A 56 -6.97 4.45 -4.67
CA ILE A 56 -6.74 5.80 -4.15
C ILE A 56 -8.07 6.40 -3.73
N THR A 57 -8.15 6.88 -2.49
CA THR A 57 -9.36 7.48 -1.94
C THR A 57 -9.62 8.89 -2.49
N HIS A 58 -8.57 9.70 -2.59
CA HIS A 58 -8.59 11.06 -3.14
C HIS A 58 -7.17 11.55 -3.51
N GLU A 59 -7.07 12.71 -4.17
CA GLU A 59 -5.88 13.19 -4.88
C GLU A 59 -4.85 13.96 -4.03
N HIS A 60 -4.98 13.97 -2.70
CA HIS A 60 -4.01 14.65 -1.86
C HIS A 60 -2.67 13.91 -1.81
N ILE A 61 -1.59 14.67 -1.65
CA ILE A 61 -0.22 14.14 -1.76
C ILE A 61 0.06 13.04 -0.72
N ASP A 62 -0.49 13.16 0.48
CA ASP A 62 -0.44 12.18 1.55
C ASP A 62 -1.28 10.92 1.29
N HIS A 63 -1.89 10.80 0.09
CA HIS A 63 -2.55 9.59 -0.40
C HIS A 63 -1.93 9.07 -1.71
N ILE A 64 -1.26 9.92 -2.50
CA ILE A 64 -0.78 9.55 -3.85
C ILE A 64 0.74 9.54 -4.05
N GLN A 65 1.53 9.99 -3.06
CA GLN A 65 2.98 10.22 -3.20
C GLN A 65 3.75 9.06 -3.86
N GLY A 66 3.46 7.82 -3.47
CA GLY A 66 4.09 6.60 -3.96
C GLY A 66 3.30 5.87 -5.04
N ALA A 67 2.09 6.31 -5.38
CA ALA A 67 1.18 5.60 -6.28
C ALA A 67 1.83 5.31 -7.64
N GLY A 68 2.49 6.32 -8.23
CA GLY A 68 3.16 6.17 -9.53
C GLY A 68 4.34 5.19 -9.52
N ILE A 69 5.04 5.03 -8.39
CA ILE A 69 6.13 4.04 -8.27
C ILE A 69 5.54 2.64 -8.11
N MET A 70 4.51 2.51 -7.27
CA MET A 70 3.87 1.24 -6.97
C MET A 70 3.07 0.69 -8.17
N SER A 71 2.51 1.56 -9.02
CA SER A 71 1.70 1.17 -10.19
C SER A 71 2.50 0.70 -11.40
N ARG A 72 3.83 0.90 -11.43
CA ARG A 72 4.69 0.55 -12.59
C ARG A 72 5.24 -0.88 -12.50
N ARG A 73 4.59 -1.74 -11.72
CA ARG A 73 5.00 -3.12 -11.44
C ARG A 73 3.79 -4.01 -11.58
#